data_AF-F0TF41-F1
#
_entry.id   AF-F0TF41-F1
#
_cell.length_a   1.000
_cell.length_b   1.000
_cell.length_c   1.000
_cell.angle_alpha   90.00
_cell.angle_beta   90.00
_cell.angle_gamma   90.00
#
_symmetry.space_group_name_H-M   'P 1'
#
loop_
_entity.id
_entity.type
_entity.pdbx_description
1 polymer ?
#
loop_
_entity_poly.entity_id
_entity_poly.type
_entity_poly.pdbx_seq_one_letter_code
_entity_poly.pdbx_strand_id
1 'polypeptide(L)' 'MYSECYGPIHRNKKEILAWFSDWNEKGTVLVWAIKRIIIIHQTGIVEWHFKCDYLNKISEFDGVSLIDFNFGR' A
#
# COMPACT_ATOMS: atom_id res chain seq x y z
N MET A 1 15.95 -11.47 4.64
CA MET A 1 14.62 -11.28 5.25
C MET A 1 13.61 -11.59 4.16
N TYR A 2 12.75 -12.59 4.37
CA TYR A 2 11.70 -12.99 3.41
C TYR A 2 10.40 -12.32 3.86
N SER A 3 9.70 -11.67 2.92
CA SER A 3 8.43 -10.97 3.19
C SER A 3 7.43 -11.40 2.14
N GLU A 4 6.36 -12.06 2.56
CA GLU A 4 5.28 -12.50 1.69
C GLU A 4 4.15 -11.47 1.66
N CYS A 5 3.66 -11.15 0.47
CA CYS A 5 2.45 -10.36 0.30
C CYS A 5 1.24 -11.30 0.20
N TYR A 6 0.47 -11.40 1.28
CA TYR A 6 -0.84 -12.05 1.27
C TYR A 6 -1.91 -10.98 1.03
N GLY A 7 -2.54 -11.00 -0.16
CA GLY A 7 -3.60 -10.03 -0.47
C GLY A 7 -4.32 -10.28 -1.79
N PRO A 8 -5.52 -9.67 -1.95
CA PRO A 8 -6.27 -9.73 -3.20
C PRO A 8 -5.55 -9.00 -4.33
N ILE A 9 -5.66 -9.54 -5.55
CA ILE A 9 -5.17 -8.88 -6.77
C ILE A 9 -6.30 -8.02 -7.33
N HIS A 10 -6.15 -6.70 -7.24
CA HIS A 10 -7.05 -5.74 -7.89
C HIS A 10 -6.48 -5.37 -9.26
N ARG A 11 -7.29 -5.49 -10.33
CA ARG A 11 -6.79 -5.36 -11.71
C ARG A 11 -7.19 -4.07 -12.41
N ASN A 12 -8.19 -3.36 -11.87
CA ASN A 12 -8.67 -2.13 -12.47
C ASN A 12 -8.91 -1.02 -11.44
N LYS A 13 -8.92 0.23 -11.93
CA LYS A 13 -9.09 1.42 -11.10
C LYS A 13 -10.39 1.39 -10.29
N LYS A 14 -11.47 0.85 -10.85
CA LYS A 14 -12.77 0.79 -10.17
C LYS A 14 -12.72 -0.13 -8.95
N GLU A 15 -12.11 -1.30 -9.07
CA GLU A 15 -11.90 -2.25 -7.96
C GLU A 15 -11.05 -1.63 -6.86
N ILE A 16 -9.95 -0.95 -7.23
CA ILE A 16 -9.07 -0.29 -6.26
C ILE A 16 -9.82 0.80 -5.49
N LEU A 17 -10.60 1.63 -6.19
CA LEU A 17 -11.38 2.69 -5.56
C LEU A 17 -12.48 2.14 -4.64
N ALA A 18 -13.16 1.07 -5.06
CA ALA A 18 -14.17 0.42 -4.23
C ALA A 18 -13.54 -0.17 -2.95
N TRP A 19 -12.46 -0.93 -3.09
CA TRP A 19 -11.72 -1.47 -1.95
C TRP A 19 -11.23 -0.35 -1.01
N PHE A 20 -10.70 0.74 -1.57
CA PHE A 20 -10.23 1.87 -0.77
C PHE A 20 -11.36 2.53 0.00
N SER A 21 -12.52 2.73 -0.63
CA SER A 21 -13.72 3.26 0.03
C SER A 21 -14.15 2.35 1.18
N ASP A 22 -14.34 1.06 0.90
CA ASP A 22 -14.79 0.06 1.89
C ASP A 22 -13.82 -0.07 3.07
N TRP A 23 -12.52 0.05 2.80
CA TRP A 23 -11.50 -0.01 3.85
C TRP A 23 -11.55 1.24 4.75
N ASN A 24 -11.72 2.43 4.18
CA ASN A 24 -11.78 3.69 4.94
C ASN A 24 -13.08 3.85 5.75
N GLU A 25 -14.12 3.08 5.49
CA GLU A 25 -15.29 3.02 6.38
C GLU A 25 -14.98 2.33 7.73
N LYS A 26 -14.00 1.43 7.73
CA LYS A 26 -13.67 0.55 8.87
C LYS A 26 -12.32 0.86 9.50
N GLY A 27 -11.41 1.44 8.71
CA GLY A 27 -10.02 1.68 9.04
C GLY A 27 -9.70 3.17 9.08
N THR A 28 -8.92 3.57 10.09
CA THR A 28 -8.31 4.90 10.20
C THR A 28 -6.80 4.75 10.13
N VAL A 29 -6.15 5.45 9.20
CA VAL A 29 -4.68 5.50 9.13
C VAL A 29 -4.17 6.38 10.27
N LEU A 30 -3.27 5.83 11.09
CA LEU A 30 -2.63 6.55 12.19
C LEU A 30 -1.22 7.00 11.81
N VAL A 31 -0.48 6.14 11.09
CA VAL A 31 0.87 6.44 10.59
C VAL A 31 1.02 5.81 9.21
N TRP A 32 1.61 6.56 8.28
CA TRP A 32 2.10 6.02 7.02
C TRP A 32 3.40 6.72 6.61
N ALA A 33 4.50 6.26 7.21
CA ALA A 33 5.80 6.88 7.04
C ALA A 33 6.57 6.23 5.89
N ILE A 34 7.05 7.02 4.95
CA ILE A 34 7.95 6.55 3.89
C ILE A 34 9.37 6.48 4.46
N LYS A 35 9.98 5.30 4.42
CA LYS A 35 11.34 5.06 4.91
C LYS A 35 12.38 5.30 3.82
N ARG A 36 12.11 4.80 2.61
CA ARG A 36 13.05 4.84 1.48
C ARG A 36 12.30 4.82 0.17
N ILE A 37 12.83 5.54 -0.81
CA ILE A 37 12.40 5.47 -2.20
C ILE A 37 13.64 5.23 -3.06
N ILE A 38 13.57 4.23 -3.93
CA ILE A 38 14.57 3.96 -4.96
C ILE A 38 13.85 3.97 -6.31
N ILE A 39 14.35 4.74 -7.27
CA ILE A 39 13.78 4.80 -8.61
C ILE A 39 14.85 4.30 -9.59
N ILE A 40 14.49 3.29 -10.39
CA ILE A 40 15.34 2.67 -11.39
C ILE A 40 14.56 2.63 -12.69
N HIS A 41 14.94 3.46 -13.67
CA HIS A 41 14.20 3.67 -14.91
C HIS A 41 12.74 4.09 -14.63
N GLN A 42 11.77 3.25 -15.02
CA GLN A 42 10.35 3.44 -14.79
C GLN A 42 9.81 2.70 -13.56
N THR A 43 10.68 2.06 -12.78
CA THR A 43 10.27 1.24 -11.64
C THR A 43 10.67 1.95 -10.34
N GLY A 44 9.70 2.17 -9.46
CA GLY A 44 9.89 2.66 -8.10
C GLY A 44 9.82 1.52 -7.08
N ILE A 45 10.74 1.50 -6.13
CA ILE A 45 10.71 0.66 -4.93
C ILE A 45 10.54 1.59 -3.74
N VAL A 46 9.45 1.42 -2.99
CA VAL A 46 9.11 2.29 -1.85
C VAL A 46 8.97 1.44 -0.60
N GLU A 47 9.84 1.66 0.38
CA GLU A 47 9.74 1.06 1.71
C GLU A 47 8.96 2.00 2.63
N TRP A 48 8.01 1.47 3.38
CA TRP A 48 7.16 2.26 4.27
C TRP A 48 6.78 1.51 5.54
N HIS A 49 6.42 2.28 6.57
CA HIS A 49 5.79 1.78 7.80
C HIS A 49 4.33 2.23 7.82
N PHE A 50 3.42 1.33 8.13
CA PHE A 50 1.99 1.60 8.21
C PHE A 50 1.45 1.19 9.57
N LYS A 51 0.59 2.04 10.12
CA LYS A 51 -0.17 1.80 11.34
C LYS A 51 -1.59 2.28 11.13
N CYS A 52 -2.55 1.42 11.46
CA CYS A 52 -3.96 1.76 11.42
C CYS A 52 -4.68 1.33 12.69
N ASP A 53 -5.81 1.97 12.93
CA ASP A 53 -6.89 1.41 13.73
C ASP A 53 -7.93 0.83 12.78
N TYR A 54 -8.16 -0.48 12.82
CA TYR A 54 -9.20 -1.13 12.06
C TYR A 54 -10.24 -1.73 13.02
N LEU A 55 -11.42 -1.10 13.11
CA LEU A 55 -12.50 -1.50 14.03
C LEU A 55 -12.05 -1.62 15.50
N ASN A 56 -11.40 -0.57 16.03
CA ASN A 56 -10.82 -0.50 17.39
C ASN A 56 -9.69 -1.51 17.64
N LYS A 57 -9.05 -1.99 16.57
CA LYS A 57 -7.89 -2.88 16.64
C LYS A 57 -6.70 -2.21 15.97
N ILE A 58 -5.74 -1.82 16.79
CA ILE A 58 -4.46 -1.29 16.32
C ILE A 58 -3.66 -2.40 15.65
N SER A 59 -3.20 -2.15 14.43
CA SER A 59 -2.30 -3.03 13.68
C SER A 59 -1.21 -2.18 13.04
N GLU A 60 0.01 -2.69 13.03
CA GLU A 60 1.16 -2.03 12.39
C GLU A 60 2.06 -3.04 11.70
N PHE A 61 2.64 -2.64 10.57
CA PHE A 61 3.54 -3.48 9.80
C PHE A 61 4.39 -2.63 8.85
N ASP A 62 5.50 -3.22 8.41
CA ASP A 62 6.33 -2.67 7.36
C ASP A 62 5.97 -3.27 6.01
N GLY A 63 6.05 -2.45 4.96
CA GLY A 63 5.72 -2.86 3.60
C GLY A 63 6.73 -2.33 2.59
N VAL A 64 6.76 -2.99 1.44
CA VAL A 64 7.49 -2.55 0.26
C VAL A 64 6.55 -2.57 -0.93
N SER A 65 6.50 -1.46 -1.65
CA SER A 65 5.76 -1.34 -2.91
C SER A 65 6.73 -1.33 -4.08
N LEU A 66 6.50 -2.20 -5.06
CA LEU A 66 7.12 -2.16 -6.38
C LEU A 66 6.10 -1.52 -7.34
N ILE A 67 6.49 -0.43 -8.00
CA ILE A 67 5.60 0.39 -8.80
C ILE A 67 6.22 0.57 -10.19
N ASP A 68 5.58 0.04 -11.23
CA ASP A 68 5.97 0.31 -12.61
C ASP A 68 5.14 1.46 -13.18
N PHE A 69 5.82 2.53 -13.57
CA PHE A 69 5.23 3.68 -14.23
C PHE A 69 5.22 3.44 -15.75
N ASN A 70 4.03 3.50 -16.36
CA ASN A 70 3.92 3.56 -17.81
C ASN A 70 3.72 5.02 -18.23
N PHE A 71 4.79 5.65 -18.73
CA PHE A 71 4.77 7.05 -19.18
C PHE A 71 3.99 7.27 -20.50
N GLY A 72 3.35 6.24 -21.06
CA GLY A 72 2.54 6.31 -22.28
C GLY A 72 1.05 6.62 -22.06
N ARG A 73 0.63 6.95 -20.82
CA ARG A 73 -0.72 7.42 -20.47
C ARG A 73 -0.67 8.51 -19.43
#